data_AF-A0A9E2GTG4-F1
#
_entry.id   AF-A0A9E2GTG4-F1
#
_cell.length_a   1.000
_cell.length_b   1.000
_cell.length_c   1.000
_cell.angle_alpha   90.00
_cell.angle_beta   90.00
_cell.angle_gamma   90.00
#
_symmetry.space_group_name_H-M   'P 1'
#
loop_
_entity.id
_entity.type
_entity.pdbx_description
1 polymer ?
#
loop_
_entity_poly.entity_id
_entity_poly.type
_entity_poly.pdbx_seq_one_letter_code
_entity_poly.pdbx_strand_id
1 'polypeptide(L)'
;MSSLIDNLVGRTITASIGEPWDFESASGQNRLEGKITAVSDSHEPVQWCLCVVSAFGDEQNRVTTVGIVDRYAADSRLSERLARGERVGANFLFNKNGNELTAAALRAAISSKGGLAFLVGSLQVETERNVPSTPQF
;
A
#
# COMPACT_ATOMS: atom_id res chain seq x y z
N MET A 1 -15.32 -16.08 12.36
CA MET A 1 -15.69 -14.96 11.46
C MET A 1 -14.40 -14.38 10.95
N SER A 2 -14.06 -14.55 9.67
CA SER A 2 -12.90 -13.87 9.09
C SER A 2 -13.17 -12.37 9.19
N SER A 3 -12.24 -11.60 9.76
CA SER A 3 -12.44 -10.16 9.83
C SER A 3 -12.38 -9.60 8.40
N LEU A 4 -13.15 -8.54 8.13
CA LEU A 4 -13.13 -7.84 6.84
C LEU A 4 -11.69 -7.41 6.45
N ILE A 5 -10.82 -7.23 7.46
CA ILE A 5 -9.41 -6.85 7.35
C ILE A 5 -8.56 -8.00 6.83
N ASP A 6 -8.81 -9.24 7.27
CA ASP A 6 -8.05 -10.42 6.82
C ASP A 6 -8.21 -10.67 5.32
N ASN A 7 -9.32 -10.21 4.74
CA ASN A 7 -9.62 -10.35 3.32
C ASN A 7 -8.88 -9.33 2.43
N LEU A 8 -8.04 -8.45 2.99
CA LEU A 8 -7.22 -7.53 2.20
C LEU A 8 -5.98 -8.19 1.61
N VAL A 9 -5.42 -9.18 2.30
CA VAL A 9 -4.22 -9.86 1.82
C VAL A 9 -4.53 -10.55 0.50
N GLY A 10 -3.72 -10.23 -0.49
CA GLY A 10 -3.85 -10.74 -1.83
C GLY A 10 -4.69 -9.88 -2.78
N ARG A 11 -5.30 -8.80 -2.32
CA ARG A 11 -6.03 -7.88 -3.20
C ARG A 11 -5.08 -6.95 -3.97
N THR A 12 -5.46 -6.63 -5.20
CA THR A 12 -4.74 -5.68 -6.05
C THR A 12 -4.95 -4.26 -5.53
N ILE A 13 -3.87 -3.48 -5.52
CA ILE A 13 -3.93 -2.04 -5.26
C ILE A 13 -3.58 -1.26 -6.52
N THR A 14 -4.20 -0.09 -6.63
CA THR A 14 -3.72 0.99 -7.51
C THR A 14 -3.51 2.23 -6.65
N ALA A 15 -2.36 2.86 -6.78
CA ALA A 15 -2.02 4.09 -6.10
C ALA A 15 -1.63 5.19 -7.09
N SER A 16 -1.98 6.42 -6.72
CA SER A 16 -1.62 7.65 -7.41
C SER A 16 -0.76 8.49 -6.46
N ILE A 17 0.47 8.77 -6.88
CA ILE A 17 1.46 9.50 -6.10
C ILE A 17 1.35 10.99 -6.45
N GLY A 18 1.20 11.83 -5.43
CA GLY A 18 1.08 13.27 -5.60
C GLY A 18 2.41 14.01 -5.47
N GLU A 19 3.32 13.50 -4.63
CA GLU A 19 4.60 14.13 -4.34
C GLU A 19 5.72 13.10 -4.11
N PRO A 20 6.95 13.37 -4.58
CA PRO A 20 7.34 14.46 -5.50
C PRO A 20 6.88 14.18 -6.95
N TRP A 21 6.72 15.24 -7.74
CA TRP A 21 6.12 15.29 -9.09
C TRP A 21 6.87 14.53 -10.21
N ASP A 22 7.98 13.88 -9.88
CA ASP A 22 8.89 13.19 -10.80
C ASP A 22 9.05 11.72 -10.41
N PHE A 23 7.93 11.03 -10.24
CA PHE A 23 7.91 9.61 -9.93
C PHE A 23 7.61 8.81 -11.20
N GLU A 24 8.57 8.01 -11.66
CA GLU A 24 8.37 7.02 -12.69
C GLU A 24 8.39 5.61 -12.09
N SER A 25 7.39 4.82 -12.45
CA SER A 25 7.36 3.39 -12.17
C SER A 25 7.10 2.62 -13.46
N ALA A 26 7.27 1.31 -13.39
CA ALA A 26 6.87 0.42 -14.49
C ALA A 26 5.37 0.48 -14.84
N SER A 27 4.52 1.03 -13.95
CA SER A 27 3.07 1.21 -14.17
C SER A 27 2.70 2.58 -14.76
N GLY A 28 3.69 3.43 -15.06
CA GLY A 28 3.53 4.78 -15.59
C GLY A 28 3.84 5.89 -14.59
N GLN A 29 3.77 7.13 -15.06
CA GLN A 29 4.06 8.31 -14.26
C GLN A 29 3.08 8.43 -13.07
N ASN A 30 3.61 8.73 -11.89
CA ASN A 30 2.84 8.99 -10.67
C ASN A 30 1.86 7.86 -10.30
N ARG A 31 2.15 6.62 -10.72
CA ARG A 31 1.26 5.47 -10.54
C ARG A 31 2.00 4.27 -9.97
N LEU A 32 1.40 3.59 -9.01
CA LEU A 32 1.86 2.29 -8.52
C LEU A 32 0.73 1.28 -8.63
N GLU A 33 1.06 0.07 -9.05
CA GLU A 33 0.16 -1.08 -9.02
C GLU A 33 0.83 -2.19 -8.23
N GLY A 34 0.04 -3.00 -7.52
CA GLY A 34 0.63 -4.01 -6.68
C GLY A 34 -0.39 -4.89 -5.99
N LYS A 35 0.07 -5.62 -4.99
CA LYS A 35 -0.72 -6.56 -4.22
C LYS A 35 -0.38 -6.43 -2.74
N ILE A 36 -1.40 -6.44 -1.89
CA ILE A 36 -1.23 -6.47 -0.43
C ILE A 36 -0.69 -7.85 -0.04
N THR A 37 0.43 -7.88 0.68
CA THR A 37 1.07 -9.12 1.16
C THR A 37 0.93 -9.31 2.67
N ALA A 38 0.79 -8.23 3.42
CA ALA A 38 0.50 -8.28 4.85
C ALA A 38 -0.29 -7.05 5.30
N VAL A 39 -0.97 -7.17 6.44
CA VAL A 39 -1.67 -6.08 7.12
C VAL A 39 -1.33 -6.12 8.62
N SER A 40 -1.43 -4.98 9.29
CA SER A 40 -1.33 -4.89 10.74
C SER A 40 -2.44 -5.66 11.44
N ASP A 41 -2.15 -6.17 12.64
CA ASP A 41 -3.22 -6.72 13.50
C ASP A 41 -4.18 -5.60 13.92
N SER A 42 -5.45 -5.94 14.14
CA SER A 42 -6.49 -4.98 14.56
C SER A 42 -6.21 -4.31 15.90
N HIS A 43 -5.31 -4.88 16.70
CA HIS A 43 -4.88 -4.37 18.00
C HIS A 43 -3.61 -3.50 17.93
N GLU A 44 -2.96 -3.40 16.76
CA GLU A 44 -1.82 -2.50 16.61
C GLU A 44 -2.26 -1.03 16.70
N PRO A 45 -1.48 -0.15 17.36
CA PRO A 45 -1.86 1.25 17.56
C PRO A 45 -1.92 2.04 16.25
N VAL A 46 -1.24 1.57 15.20
CA VAL A 46 -1.22 2.17 13.87
C VAL A 46 -1.53 1.08 12.87
N GLN A 47 -2.57 1.30 12.07
CA GLN A 47 -2.88 0.40 10.97
C GLN A 47 -1.92 0.62 9.80
N TRP A 48 -1.43 -0.48 9.24
CA TRP A 48 -0.55 -0.46 8.07
C TRP A 48 -0.85 -1.65 7.16
N CYS A 49 -0.46 -1.52 5.89
CA CYS A 49 -0.37 -2.67 4.99
C CYS A 49 0.99 -2.70 4.29
N LEU A 50 1.49 -3.90 4.03
CA LEU A 50 2.68 -4.14 3.25
C LEU A 50 2.25 -4.58 1.86
N CYS A 51 2.85 -4.00 0.83
CA CYS A 51 2.54 -4.30 -0.55
C CYS A 51 3.81 -4.60 -1.34
N VAL A 52 3.71 -5.58 -2.24
CA VAL A 52 4.61 -5.69 -3.39
C VAL A 52 4.01 -4.85 -4.51
N VAL A 53 4.82 -3.97 -5.11
CA VAL A 53 4.38 -3.01 -6.13
C VAL A 53 5.27 -3.09 -7.37
N SER A 54 4.79 -2.49 -8.46
CA SER A 54 5.59 -2.24 -9.64
C SER A 54 6.86 -1.47 -9.29
N ALA A 55 7.96 -1.90 -9.89
CA ALA A 55 9.27 -1.35 -9.58
C ALA A 55 9.31 0.16 -9.85
N PHE A 56 9.88 0.91 -8.92
CA PHE A 56 10.12 2.35 -9.01
C PHE A 56 11.46 2.71 -8.37
N GLY A 57 11.97 3.90 -8.66
CA GLY A 57 13.23 4.41 -8.09
C GLY A 57 14.12 5.05 -9.15
N ASP A 58 15.41 5.12 -8.86
CA ASP A 58 16.42 5.65 -9.79
C ASP A 58 17.17 4.51 -10.51
N GLU A 59 18.18 4.85 -11.31
CA GLU A 59 19.00 3.87 -12.04
C GLU A 59 19.75 2.89 -11.12
N GLN A 60 20.00 3.29 -9.87
CA GLN A 60 20.86 2.59 -8.92
C GLN A 60 20.03 1.78 -7.90
N ASN A 61 18.82 2.23 -7.60
CA ASN A 61 17.97 1.70 -6.55
C ASN A 61 16.56 1.43 -7.09
N ARG A 62 16.18 0.15 -7.10
CA ARG A 62 14.82 -0.29 -7.44
C ARG A 62 14.08 -0.74 -6.20
N VAL A 63 12.91 -0.16 -5.99
CA VAL A 63 12.01 -0.47 -4.90
C VAL A 63 10.83 -1.26 -5.45
N THR A 64 10.54 -2.40 -4.84
CA THR A 64 9.43 -3.28 -5.21
C THR A 64 8.48 -3.54 -4.04
N THR A 65 8.78 -2.99 -2.87
CA THR A 65 7.96 -3.15 -1.66
C THR A 65 7.74 -1.81 -0.97
N VAL A 66 6.51 -1.59 -0.53
CA VAL A 66 6.12 -0.38 0.20
C VAL A 66 5.25 -0.76 1.39
N GLY A 67 5.46 -0.07 2.51
CA GLY A 67 4.54 -0.03 3.63
C GLY A 67 3.60 1.15 3.44
N ILE A 68 2.33 0.97 3.73
CA ILE A 68 1.31 2.00 3.57
C ILE A 68 0.71 2.27 4.93
N VAL A 69 0.68 3.55 5.30
CA VAL A 69 0.05 4.04 6.52
C VAL A 69 -0.88 5.19 6.18
N ASP A 70 -1.92 5.40 6.99
CA ASP A 70 -2.79 6.57 6.80
C ASP A 70 -1.97 7.86 6.91
N ARG A 71 -2.27 8.83 6.04
CA ARG A 71 -1.63 10.14 6.06
C ARG A 71 -1.95 10.88 7.37
N TYR A 72 -3.15 10.69 7.91
CA TYR A 72 -3.61 11.37 9.11
C TYR A 72 -3.85 10.36 10.23
N ALA A 73 -2.96 10.38 11.23
CA ALA A 73 -3.00 9.45 12.37
C ALA A 73 -4.30 9.53 13.21
N ALA A 74 -5.11 10.57 13.02
CA ALA A 74 -6.35 10.80 13.78
C ALA A 74 -7.50 9.85 13.39
N ASP A 75 -7.44 9.19 12.23
CA ASP A 75 -8.52 8.34 11.74
C ASP A 75 -8.00 6.93 11.38
N SER A 76 -7.74 6.13 12.40
CA SER A 76 -7.06 4.82 12.33
C SER A 76 -7.92 3.70 11.72
N ARG A 77 -8.51 3.94 10.55
CA ARG A 77 -9.42 3.00 9.87
C ARG A 77 -8.96 2.62 8.46
N LEU A 78 -7.65 2.69 8.21
CA LEU A 78 -7.06 2.36 6.91
C LEU A 78 -7.59 1.04 6.36
N SER A 79 -7.46 -0.06 7.13
CA SER A 79 -7.84 -1.39 6.65
C SER A 79 -9.34 -1.50 6.37
N GLU A 80 -10.19 -0.89 7.20
CA GLU A 80 -11.64 -0.90 6.99
C GLU A 80 -12.04 -0.16 5.72
N ARG A 81 -11.48 1.04 5.51
CA ARG A 81 -11.76 1.87 4.34
C ARG A 81 -11.30 1.21 3.05
N LEU A 82 -10.11 0.62 3.06
CA LEU A 82 -9.60 -0.15 1.93
C LEU A 82 -10.47 -1.37 1.63
N ALA A 83 -10.96 -2.07 2.65
CA ALA A 83 -11.80 -3.24 2.44
C ALA A 83 -13.16 -2.89 1.81
N ARG A 84 -13.66 -1.68 2.07
CA ARG A 84 -14.85 -1.08 1.42
C ARG A 84 -14.57 -0.57 0.00
N GLY A 85 -13.32 -0.61 -0.47
CA GLY A 85 -12.94 -0.09 -1.78
C GLY A 85 -12.84 1.43 -1.86
N GLU A 86 -12.80 2.11 -0.71
CA GLU A 86 -12.61 3.56 -0.65
C GLU A 86 -11.22 3.95 -1.14
N ARG A 87 -11.12 5.15 -1.72
CA ARG A 87 -9.83 5.78 -1.99
C ARG A 87 -9.33 6.46 -0.71
N VAL A 88 -8.13 6.11 -0.28
CA VAL A 88 -7.54 6.59 0.99
C VAL A 88 -6.26 7.36 0.70
N GLY A 89 -6.08 8.52 1.31
CA GLY A 89 -4.81 9.26 1.28
C GLY A 89 -3.80 8.60 2.23
N ALA A 90 -2.59 8.33 1.75
CA ALA A 90 -1.62 7.54 2.49
C ALA A 90 -0.17 8.00 2.28
N ASN A 91 0.68 7.63 3.23
CA ASN A 91 2.13 7.67 3.08
C ASN A 91 2.62 6.27 2.67
N PHE A 92 3.47 6.23 1.65
CA PHE A 92 4.08 5.01 1.13
C PHE A 92 5.53 4.97 1.60
N LEU A 93 5.78 4.22 2.66
CA LEU A 93 7.09 4.04 3.29
C LEU A 93 7.91 3.00 2.55
N PHE A 94 9.18 3.28 2.27
CA PHE A 94 10.05 2.35 1.56
C PHE A 94 11.52 2.49 1.95
N ASN A 95 12.30 1.46 1.62
CA ASN A 95 13.75 1.51 1.79
C ASN A 95 14.39 2.17 0.56
N LYS A 96 14.99 3.35 0.74
CA LYS A 96 15.62 4.11 -0.34
C LYS A 96 16.80 3.39 -1.02
N ASN A 97 17.41 2.41 -0.34
CA ASN A 97 18.53 1.63 -0.88
C ASN A 97 18.05 0.43 -1.73
N GLY A 98 16.75 0.31 -2.00
CA GLY A 98 16.17 -0.79 -2.79
C GLY A 98 16.02 -2.14 -2.07
N ASN A 99 16.47 -2.24 -0.81
CA ASN A 99 16.27 -3.46 -0.02
C ASN A 99 14.78 -3.73 0.22
N GLU A 100 14.42 -5.01 0.25
CA GLU A 100 13.05 -5.42 0.53
C GLU A 100 12.60 -4.95 1.93
N LEU A 101 11.41 -4.36 1.99
CA LEU A 101 10.79 -3.96 3.24
C LEU A 101 9.99 -5.12 3.82
N THR A 102 10.36 -5.57 5.01
CA THR A 102 9.62 -6.62 5.75
C THR A 102 8.59 -6.01 6.71
N ALA A 103 7.59 -6.79 7.10
CA ALA A 103 6.60 -6.36 8.10
C ALA A 103 7.25 -5.98 9.44
N ALA A 104 8.30 -6.72 9.87
CA ALA A 104 9.04 -6.40 11.08
C ALA A 104 9.77 -5.04 10.97
N ALA A 105 10.43 -4.78 9.85
CA ALA A 105 11.10 -3.51 9.60
C ALA A 105 10.11 -2.33 9.52
N LEU A 106 8.96 -2.53 8.87
CA LEU A 106 7.88 -1.55 8.80
C LEU A 106 7.34 -1.20 10.20
N ARG A 107 7.02 -2.19 11.02
CA ARG A 107 6.58 -1.99 12.42
C ARG A 107 7.60 -1.21 13.24
N ALA A 108 8.88 -1.55 13.10
CA ALA A 108 9.96 -0.85 13.78
C ALA A 108 10.07 0.61 13.33
N ALA A 109 9.97 0.88 12.03
CA ALA A 109 10.03 2.23 11.46
C ALA A 109 8.86 3.12 11.93
N ILE A 110 7.65 2.58 11.95
CA ILE A 110 6.45 3.28 12.47
C ILE A 110 6.65 3.64 13.95
N SER A 111 7.16 2.71 14.75
CA SER A 111 7.34 2.89 16.19
C SER A 111 8.46 3.88 16.54
N SER A 112 9.56 3.88 15.77
CA SER A 112 10.73 4.73 15.98
C SER A 112 10.68 6.08 15.27
N LYS A 113 9.65 6.32 14.44
CA LYS A 113 9.48 7.51 13.61
C LYS A 113 10.68 7.81 12.71
N GLY A 114 11.32 6.81 12.11
CA GLY A 114 12.48 7.04 11.26
C GLY A 114 12.92 5.84 10.42
N GLY A 115 13.94 6.07 9.59
CA GLY A 115 14.65 5.03 8.84
C GLY A 115 14.12 4.67 7.46
N LEU A 116 12.89 5.09 7.11
CA LEU A 116 12.31 4.88 5.78
C LEU A 116 12.09 6.21 5.07
N ALA A 117 12.26 6.21 3.74
CA ALA A 117 11.79 7.28 2.89
C ALA A 117 10.28 7.13 2.68
N PHE A 118 9.60 8.19 2.24
CA PHE A 118 8.18 8.12 1.96
C PHE A 118 7.76 8.92 0.73
N LEU A 119 6.70 8.44 0.07
CA LEU A 119 5.92 9.19 -0.91
C LEU A 119 4.56 9.52 -0.33
N VAL A 120 3.92 10.57 -0.84
CA VAL A 120 2.56 10.94 -0.47
C VAL A 120 1.64 10.70 -1.65
N GLY A 121 0.52 10.05 -1.41
CA GLY A 121 -0.44 9.77 -2.48
C GLY A 121 -1.79 9.30 -1.97
N SER A 122 -2.52 8.64 -2.85
CA SER A 122 -3.75 7.94 -2.52
C SER A 122 -3.69 6.51 -3.06
N LEU A 123 -4.31 5.57 -2.36
CA LEU A 123 -4.50 4.21 -2.85
C LEU A 123 -5.98 3.83 -2.89
N GLN A 124 -6.27 2.84 -3.72
CA GLN A 124 -7.54 2.15 -3.77
C GLN A 124 -7.27 0.66 -3.99
N VAL A 125 -8.06 -0.18 -3.33
CA VAL A 125 -8.06 -1.63 -3.56
C VAL A 125 -9.08 -1.94 -4.64
N GLU A 126 -8.70 -2.78 -5.60
CA GLU A 126 -9.67 -3.31 -6.56
C GLU A 126 -10.70 -4.14 -5.78
N THR A 127 -11.94 -3.66 -5.76
CA THR A 127 -13.06 -4.51 -5.36
C THR A 127 -13.22 -5.56 -6.43
N GLU A 128 -13.54 -6.80 -6.03
CA GLU A 128 -13.98 -7.83 -6.97
C GLU A 128 -15.14 -7.21 -7.76
N ARG A 129 -14.86 -6.73 -8.98
CA ARG A 129 -15.92 -6.37 -9.89
C ARG A 129 -16.69 -7.66 -10.07
N ASN A 130 -18.01 -7.62 -9.82
CA ASN A 130 -18.94 -8.61 -10.34
C ASN A 130 -18.51 -8.88 -11.79
N VAL A 131 -17.80 -9.99 -12.02
CA VAL A 131 -17.52 -10.45 -13.37
C VAL A 131 -18.93 -10.69 -13.91
N PRO A 132 -19.41 -9.92 -14.91
CA PRO A 132 -20.70 -10.22 -15.49
C PRO A 132 -20.59 -11.66 -15.97
N SER A 133 -21.32 -12.56 -15.33
CA SER A 133 -21.35 -13.98 -15.65
C SER A 133 -21.61 -14.06 -17.15
N THR A 134 -20.59 -14.50 -17.90
CA THR A 134 -20.72 -14.67 -19.34
C THR A 134 -21.93 -15.57 -19.56
N PRO A 135 -22.97 -15.11 -20.29
CA PRO A 135 -24.11 -15.98 -20.56
C PRO A 135 -23.58 -17.21 -21.29
N GLN A 136 -23.80 -18.39 -20.70
CA GLN A 136 -23.60 -19.65 -21.42
C GLN A 136 -24.68 -19.67 -22.51
N PHE A 137 -24.24 -19.54 -23.76
CA PHE A 137 -25.08 -19.78 -24.93
C PHE A 137 -25.33 -21.29 -25.10
#